data_AF-A0A346RTS3-F1
#
_entry.id   AF-A0A346RTS3-F1
#
_cell.length_a   1.000
_cell.length_b   1.000
_cell.length_c   1.000
_cell.angle_alpha   90.00
_cell.angle_beta   90.00
_cell.angle_gamma   90.00
#
_symmetry.space_group_name_H-M   'P 1'
#
loop_
_entity.id
_entity.type
_entity.pdbx_description
1 polymer ?
#
loop_
_entity_poly.entity_id
_entity_poly.type
_entity_poly.pdbx_seq_one_letter_code
_entity_poly.pdbx_strand_id
1 'polypeptide(L)'
;PGSTSTKIAIFEDETEKFVKNIKHSAEEIAKFDSVASQFQFRKDIILSELKDAGFNINEINAIVGRGGLVKPIESGVYEVNEALINDLNNPPLGEHASNLGGLIANDIAKSLNNGTKAYIADPV
;
A
#
# COMPACT_ATOMS: atom_id res chain seq x y z
N PRO A 1 -4.71 2.09 1.06
CA PRO A 1 -5.97 1.48 0.56
C PRO A 1 -7.14 1.69 1.55
N GLY A 2 -8.35 1.87 1.04
CA GLY A 2 -9.60 1.97 1.80
C GLY A 2 -10.62 0.93 1.33
N SER A 3 -11.76 0.82 2.01
CA SER A 3 -12.73 -0.28 1.80
C SER A 3 -13.16 -0.41 0.34
N THR A 4 -13.56 0.69 -0.30
CA THR A 4 -14.06 0.74 -1.69
C THR A 4 -13.18 1.59 -2.62
N SER A 5 -11.99 1.99 -2.17
CA SER A 5 -11.08 2.79 -2.99
C SER A 5 -9.61 2.55 -2.67
N THR A 6 -8.76 2.93 -3.61
CA THR A 6 -7.31 3.04 -3.40
C THR A 6 -6.89 4.42 -3.88
N LYS A 7 -6.47 5.30 -2.95
CA LYS A 7 -5.81 6.55 -3.30
C LYS A 7 -4.31 6.31 -3.43
N ILE A 8 -3.72 6.83 -4.50
CA ILE A 8 -2.28 6.85 -4.75
C ILE A 8 -1.83 8.26 -5.12
N ALA A 9 -0.56 8.55 -4.87
CA ALA A 9 0.07 9.79 -5.27
C ALA A 9 1.57 9.60 -5.51
N ILE A 10 2.16 10.45 -6.34
CA ILE A 10 3.60 10.58 -6.55
C ILE A 10 4.01 11.99 -6.17
N PHE A 11 5.05 12.10 -5.36
CA PHE A 11 5.65 13.35 -4.93
C PHE A 11 7.10 13.41 -5.40
N GLU A 12 7.52 14.60 -5.79
CA GLU A 12 8.92 14.97 -5.99
C GLU A 12 9.21 16.07 -4.96
N ASP A 13 10.00 15.73 -3.95
CA ASP A 13 10.15 16.54 -2.74
C ASP A 13 8.78 16.90 -2.13
N GLU A 14 8.46 18.20 -2.05
CA GLU A 14 7.19 18.72 -1.52
C GLU A 14 6.11 18.90 -2.61
N THR A 15 6.43 18.59 -3.87
CA THR A 15 5.54 18.82 -5.02
C THR A 15 4.74 17.57 -5.36
N GLU A 16 3.42 17.65 -5.29
CA GLU A 16 2.53 16.60 -5.81
C GLU A 16 2.58 16.58 -7.34
N LYS A 17 3.09 15.49 -7.92
CA LYS A 17 3.17 15.30 -9.38
C LYS A 17 1.96 14.55 -9.93
N PHE A 18 1.35 13.71 -9.10
CA PHE A 18 0.21 12.90 -9.46
C PHE A 18 -0.58 12.52 -8.21
N VAL A 19 -1.90 12.55 -8.34
CA VAL A 19 -2.82 11.97 -7.36
C VAL A 19 -3.98 11.33 -8.10
N LYS A 20 -4.35 10.13 -7.68
CA LYS A 20 -5.53 9.44 -8.22
C LYS A 20 -6.27 8.70 -7.13
N ASN A 21 -7.60 8.80 -7.18
CA ASN A 21 -8.49 8.01 -6.36
C ASN A 21 -9.14 6.93 -7.22
N ILE A 22 -8.69 5.70 -7.07
CA ILE A 22 -9.15 4.55 -7.84
C ILE A 22 -10.33 3.94 -7.10
N LYS A 23 -11.50 3.90 -7.74
CA LYS A 23 -12.72 3.35 -7.15
C LYS A 23 -12.81 1.87 -7.49
N HIS A 24 -13.23 1.07 -6.51
CA HIS A 24 -13.53 -0.35 -6.67
C HIS A 24 -15.03 -0.53 -6.47
N SER A 25 -15.70 -1.19 -7.41
CA SER A 25 -17.12 -1.51 -7.23
C SER A 25 -17.29 -2.54 -6.11
N ALA A 26 -18.45 -2.51 -5.44
CA ALA A 26 -18.76 -3.52 -4.42
C ALA A 26 -18.75 -4.95 -5.03
N GLU A 27 -19.17 -5.07 -6.29
CA GLU A 27 -19.18 -6.33 -7.04
C GLU A 27 -17.77 -6.86 -7.32
N GLU A 28 -16.79 -6.00 -7.60
CA GLU A 28 -15.39 -6.41 -7.73
C GLU A 28 -14.80 -6.84 -6.40
N ILE A 29 -15.05 -6.07 -5.34
CA ILE A 29 -14.53 -6.38 -4.00
C ILE A 29 -15.15 -7.66 -3.43
N ALA A 30 -16.43 -7.92 -3.72
CA ALA A 30 -17.13 -9.13 -3.27
C ALA A 30 -16.60 -10.43 -3.89
N LYS A 31 -15.72 -10.36 -4.91
CA LYS A 31 -15.06 -11.54 -5.50
C LYS A 31 -13.94 -12.11 -4.62
N PHE A 32 -13.55 -11.40 -3.56
CA PHE A 32 -12.44 -11.75 -2.70
C PHE A 32 -12.94 -12.24 -1.35
N ASP A 33 -12.48 -13.42 -0.93
CA ASP A 33 -12.91 -14.05 0.33
C ASP A 33 -12.42 -13.31 1.59
N SER A 34 -11.40 -12.46 1.46
CA SER A 34 -10.79 -11.71 2.54
C SER A 34 -10.18 -10.41 2.04
N VAL A 35 -9.82 -9.51 2.95
CA VAL A 35 -9.05 -8.32 2.58
C VAL A 35 -7.68 -8.73 2.03
N ALA A 36 -7.03 -9.72 2.65
CA ALA A 36 -5.71 -10.19 2.24
C ALA A 36 -5.69 -10.69 0.78
N SER A 37 -6.74 -11.37 0.32
CA SER A 37 -6.80 -11.87 -1.06
C SER A 37 -6.95 -10.77 -2.12
N GLN A 38 -7.32 -9.54 -1.72
CA GLN A 38 -7.33 -8.37 -2.61
C GLN A 38 -5.93 -7.81 -2.92
N PHE A 39 -4.89 -8.29 -2.25
CA PHE A 39 -3.52 -7.77 -2.34
C PHE A 39 -3.05 -7.61 -3.79
N GLN A 40 -3.07 -8.70 -4.56
CA GLN A 40 -2.53 -8.73 -5.92
C GLN A 40 -3.35 -7.82 -6.85
N PHE A 41 -4.68 -7.92 -6.76
CA PHE A 41 -5.62 -7.06 -7.49
C PHE A 41 -5.35 -5.58 -7.28
N ARG A 42 -5.19 -5.15 -6.02
CA ARG A 42 -4.94 -3.74 -5.72
C ARG A 42 -3.55 -3.29 -6.17
N LYS A 43 -2.53 -4.14 -6.04
CA LYS A 43 -1.18 -3.86 -6.52
C LYS A 43 -1.15 -3.66 -8.03
N ASP A 44 -1.75 -4.57 -8.79
CA ASP A 44 -1.72 -4.52 -10.26
C ASP A 44 -2.41 -3.27 -10.80
N ILE A 45 -3.54 -2.89 -10.19
CA ILE A 45 -4.23 -1.64 -10.50
C ILE A 45 -3.33 -0.43 -10.23
N ILE A 46 -2.63 -0.38 -9.09
CA ILE A 46 -1.71 0.74 -8.78
C ILE A 46 -0.61 0.84 -9.84
N LEU A 47 0.02 -0.29 -10.19
CA LEU A 47 1.10 -0.33 -11.17
C LEU A 47 0.62 0.07 -12.58
N SER A 48 -0.57 -0.38 -12.98
CA SER A 48 -1.19 0.04 -14.25
C SER A 48 -1.41 1.54 -14.27
N GLU A 49 -1.98 2.09 -13.19
CA GLU A 49 -2.31 3.51 -13.12
C GLU A 49 -1.09 4.43 -13.13
N LEU A 50 0.00 4.02 -12.46
CA LEU A 50 1.27 4.75 -12.52
C LEU A 50 1.89 4.67 -13.91
N LYS A 51 1.86 3.49 -14.56
CA LYS A 51 2.35 3.30 -15.91
C LYS A 51 1.58 4.13 -16.93
N ASP A 52 0.24 4.14 -16.84
CA ASP A 52 -0.63 4.88 -17.74
C ASP A 52 -0.46 6.41 -17.58
N ALA A 53 -0.11 6.86 -16.38
CA ALA A 53 0.27 8.24 -16.09
C ALA A 53 1.72 8.58 -16.50
N GLY A 54 2.49 7.62 -17.03
CA GLY A 54 3.85 7.82 -17.53
C GLY A 54 4.95 7.77 -16.47
N PHE A 55 4.66 7.29 -15.26
CA PHE A 55 5.66 7.16 -14.20
C PHE A 55 6.41 5.84 -14.30
N ASN A 56 7.74 5.92 -14.24
CA ASN A 56 8.62 4.76 -14.13
C ASN A 56 8.82 4.40 -12.65
N ILE A 57 8.26 3.28 -12.22
CA ILE A 57 8.37 2.84 -10.81
C ILE A 57 9.82 2.61 -10.36
N ASN A 58 10.76 2.37 -11.28
CA ASN A 58 12.18 2.16 -10.96
C ASN A 58 12.89 3.45 -10.51
N GLU A 59 12.26 4.61 -10.68
CA GLU A 59 12.77 5.92 -10.24
C GLU A 59 12.29 6.30 -8.84
N ILE A 60 11.38 5.51 -8.25
CA ILE A 60 10.85 5.77 -6.91
C ILE A 60 11.93 5.45 -5.87
N ASN A 61 12.18 6.37 -4.93
CA ASN A 61 13.15 6.15 -3.84
C ASN A 61 12.53 5.54 -2.59
N ALA A 62 11.25 5.83 -2.33
CA ALA A 62 10.52 5.34 -1.18
C ALA A 62 9.03 5.17 -1.51
N ILE A 63 8.42 4.13 -0.93
CA ILE A 63 6.99 3.87 -1.06
C ILE A 63 6.38 3.88 0.33
N VAL A 64 5.35 4.71 0.52
CA VAL A 64 4.67 4.84 1.81
C VAL A 64 3.24 4.31 1.70
N GLY A 65 2.93 3.29 2.49
CA GLY A 65 1.57 2.80 2.69
C GLY A 65 0.90 3.44 3.90
N ARG A 66 -0.43 3.50 3.90
CA ARG A 66 -1.18 3.76 5.14
C ARG A 66 -0.95 2.60 6.12
N GLY A 67 -0.74 2.89 7.40
CA GLY A 67 -0.63 1.85 8.41
C GLY A 67 -1.91 1.01 8.56
N GLY A 68 -1.73 -0.28 8.79
CA GLY A 68 -2.80 -1.24 9.05
C GLY A 68 -3.16 -1.31 10.53
N LEU A 69 -4.07 -2.24 10.84
CA LEU A 69 -4.46 -2.61 12.20
C LEU A 69 -3.39 -3.51 12.84
N VAL A 70 -2.34 -2.87 13.35
CA VAL A 70 -1.19 -3.54 13.98
C VAL A 70 -1.30 -3.48 15.50
N LYS A 71 -0.35 -4.10 16.21
CA LYS A 71 -0.26 -3.93 17.67
C LYS A 71 -0.06 -2.44 18.02
N PRO A 72 -0.54 -1.97 19.19
CA PRO A 72 -0.32 -0.59 19.61
C PRO A 72 1.17 -0.21 19.58
N ILE A 73 1.49 0.83 18.82
CA ILE A 73 2.81 1.44 18.73
C ILE A 73 2.67 2.96 18.75
N GLU A 74 3.77 3.67 18.98
CA GLU A 74 3.79 5.13 18.93
C GLU A 74 3.44 5.66 17.53
N SER A 75 2.99 6.92 17.44
CA SER A 75 2.82 7.58 16.15
C SER A 75 4.17 7.79 15.47
N GLY A 76 4.22 7.66 14.14
CA GLY A 76 5.44 7.88 13.40
C GLY A 76 5.50 7.14 12.07
N VAL A 77 6.70 7.17 11.49
CA VAL A 77 7.02 6.49 10.23
C VAL A 77 7.87 5.28 10.54
N TYR A 78 7.43 4.11 10.06
CA TYR A 78 8.09 2.83 10.32
C TYR A 78 8.49 2.17 9.01
N GLU A 79 9.75 1.77 8.89
CA GLU A 79 10.20 0.93 7.77
C GLU A 79 9.51 -0.44 7.85
N VAL A 80 9.02 -0.93 6.72
CA VAL A 80 8.31 -2.21 6.66
C VAL A 80 9.29 -3.35 6.84
N ASN A 81 9.17 -4.06 7.96
CA ASN A 81 9.97 -5.23 8.30
C ASN A 81 9.11 -6.49 8.41
N GLU A 82 9.75 -7.64 8.61
CA GLU A 82 9.07 -8.94 8.68
C GLU A 82 8.08 -9.05 9.85
N ALA A 83 8.34 -8.37 10.98
CA ALA A 83 7.41 -8.34 12.12
C ALA A 83 6.13 -7.57 11.77
N LEU A 84 6.25 -6.42 11.09
CA LEU A 84 5.12 -5.65 10.60
C LEU A 84 4.36 -6.42 9.52
N ILE A 85 5.05 -7.07 8.59
CA ILE A 85 4.43 -7.91 7.55
C ILE A 85 3.61 -9.04 8.21
N ASN A 86 4.16 -9.70 9.23
CA ASN A 86 3.44 -10.73 9.97
C ASN A 86 2.16 -10.18 10.61
N ASP A 87 2.24 -9.02 11.26
CA ASP A 87 1.08 -8.40 11.89
C ASP A 87 0.04 -7.91 10.86
N LEU A 88 0.44 -7.52 9.65
CA LEU A 88 -0.51 -7.14 8.59
C LEU A 88 -1.20 -8.35 7.94
N ASN A 89 -0.50 -9.50 7.87
CA ASN A 89 -1.06 -10.76 7.35
C ASN A 89 -1.90 -11.52 8.39
N ASN A 90 -1.54 -11.40 9.67
CA ASN A 90 -2.23 -12.03 10.80
C ASN A 90 -2.68 -10.94 11.79
N PRO A 91 -3.65 -10.10 11.40
CA PRO A 91 -3.94 -8.87 12.13
C PRO A 91 -4.52 -9.14 13.51
N PRO A 92 -3.83 -8.69 14.59
CA PRO A 92 -4.27 -8.95 15.97
C PRO A 92 -5.60 -8.25 16.30
N LEU A 93 -5.96 -7.22 15.53
CA LEU A 93 -7.17 -6.42 15.71
C LEU A 93 -8.18 -6.60 14.55
N GLY A 94 -7.97 -7.61 13.69
CA GLY A 94 -8.89 -7.97 12.60
C GLY A 94 -8.56 -7.37 11.24
N GLU A 95 -9.35 -7.75 10.24
CA GLU A 95 -9.10 -7.35 8.85
C GLU A 95 -9.61 -5.95 8.54
N HIS A 96 -8.75 -5.16 7.88
CA HIS A 96 -9.16 -3.89 7.29
C HIS A 96 -8.35 -3.61 6.03
N ALA A 97 -8.94 -2.92 5.04
CA ALA A 97 -8.30 -2.63 3.76
C ALA A 97 -6.95 -1.90 3.91
N SER A 98 -6.76 -1.13 4.99
CA SER A 98 -5.48 -0.48 5.27
C SER A 98 -4.34 -1.46 5.55
N ASN A 99 -4.61 -2.70 5.96
CA ASN A 99 -3.60 -3.73 6.18
C ASN A 99 -2.78 -4.01 4.91
N LEU A 100 -3.39 -3.83 3.74
CA LEU A 100 -2.72 -3.99 2.45
C LEU A 100 -1.70 -2.88 2.16
N GLY A 101 -1.76 -1.74 2.86
CA GLY A 101 -0.90 -0.59 2.59
C GLY A 101 0.59 -0.91 2.71
N GLY A 102 1.01 -1.40 3.87
CA GLY A 102 2.41 -1.80 4.11
C GLY A 102 2.83 -3.00 3.26
N LEU A 103 1.93 -3.98 3.06
CA LEU A 103 2.20 -5.16 2.25
C LEU A 103 2.50 -4.80 0.79
N ILE A 104 1.65 -3.97 0.17
CA ILE A 104 1.81 -3.53 -1.22
C ILE A 104 3.09 -2.69 -1.36
N ALA A 105 3.32 -1.76 -0.44
CA ALA A 105 4.52 -0.93 -0.47
C ALA A 105 5.80 -1.76 -0.45
N ASN A 106 5.87 -2.75 0.46
CA ASN A 106 7.01 -3.65 0.58
C ASN A 106 7.21 -4.56 -0.64
N ASP A 107 6.13 -5.10 -1.20
CA ASP A 107 6.23 -5.95 -2.38
C ASP A 107 6.74 -5.19 -3.60
N ILE A 108 6.21 -3.99 -3.86
CA ILE A 108 6.70 -3.14 -4.95
C ILE A 108 8.16 -2.78 -4.70
N ALA A 109 8.53 -2.32 -3.49
CA ALA A 109 9.91 -1.95 -3.17
C ALA A 109 10.90 -3.11 -3.38
N LYS A 110 10.55 -4.33 -2.92
CA LYS A 110 11.34 -5.54 -3.13
C LYS A 110 11.49 -5.88 -4.62
N SER A 111 10.48 -5.60 -5.45
CA SER A 111 10.53 -5.89 -6.89
C SER A 111 11.52 -5.00 -7.67
N LEU A 112 11.83 -3.80 -7.17
CA LEU A 112 12.68 -2.82 -7.87
C LEU A 112 14.18 -3.12 -7.78
N ASN A 113 14.63 -3.88 -6.77
CA ASN A 113 16.04 -4.28 -6.59
C ASN A 113 17.08 -3.13 -6.66
N ASN A 114 16.67 -1.89 -6.36
CA ASN A 114 17.47 -0.66 -6.50
C ASN A 114 17.70 0.06 -5.15
N GLY A 115 17.38 -0.61 -4.02
CA GLY A 115 17.48 -0.02 -2.68
C GLY A 115 16.25 0.79 -2.25
N THR A 116 15.17 0.82 -3.03
CA THR A 116 13.89 1.42 -2.63
C THR A 116 13.41 0.83 -1.31
N LYS A 117 12.97 1.70 -0.41
CA LYS A 117 12.43 1.31 0.89
C LYS A 117 10.93 1.47 0.96
N ALA A 118 10.29 0.62 1.75
CA ALA A 118 8.87 0.69 2.04
C ALA A 118 8.64 1.15 3.47
N TYR A 119 7.65 2.00 3.68
CA TYR A 119 7.28 2.52 4.98
C TYR A 119 5.77 2.46 5.19
N ILE A 120 5.36 2.52 6.46
CA ILE A 120 4.02 2.96 6.85
C ILE A 120 4.12 4.26 7.64
N ALA A 121 3.09 5.09 7.54
CA ALA A 121 2.90 6.26 8.40
C ALA A 121 1.61 6.11 9.21
N ASP A 122 1.68 6.50 10.48
CA ASP A 122 0.55 6.62 11.44
C ASP A 122 -0.41 5.42 11.39
N PRO A 123 -0.01 4.28 11.98
CA PRO A 123 -0.88 3.10 12.08
C PRO A 123 -2.19 3.39 12.82
N VAL A 124 -3.22 2.63 12.43
CA VAL A 124 -4.64 2.86 12.77
C VAL A 124 -5.05 2.03 13.97
#